data_AF-A0A377V0W9-F1
#
_entry.id   AF-A0A377V0W9-F1
#
_cell.length_a   1.000
_cell.length_b   1.000
_cell.length_c   1.000
_cell.angle_alpha   90.00
_cell.angle_beta   90.00
_cell.angle_gamma   90.00
#
_symmetry.space_group_name_H-M   'P 1'
#
loop_
_entity.id
_entity.type
_entity.pdbx_description
1 polymer ?
#
loop_
_entity_poly.entity_id
_entity_poly.type
_entity_poly.pdbx_seq_one_letter_code
_entity_poly.pdbx_strand_id
1 'polypeptide(L)'
;MEYRVAGADANPYLVMAAIFAGILHGLDNPQLPLQEEVEGNGLEQEGLPFPIRQSDALWEFMQNDHLRERLGERFCHVFHACKHDELLQFERLITETEIEWMLKNA
;
A
#
# COMPACT_ATOMS: atom_id res chain seq x y z
N MET A 1 15.53 13.13 -1.58
CA MET A 1 14.22 12.47 -1.68
C MET A 1 13.58 12.50 -0.30
N GLU A 2 12.31 12.90 -0.21
CA GLU A 2 11.49 12.86 1.00
C GLU A 2 10.31 11.93 0.73
N TYR A 3 10.10 10.91 1.57
CA TYR A 3 9.03 9.94 1.41
C TYR A 3 7.89 10.25 2.39
N ARG A 4 6.70 10.56 1.87
CA ARG A 4 5.55 11.07 2.65
C ARG A 4 4.34 10.15 2.69
N VAL A 5 4.48 8.91 2.18
CA VAL A 5 3.35 7.96 2.05
C VAL A 5 3.16 7.11 3.31
N ALA A 6 4.23 6.74 4.01
CA ALA A 6 4.11 5.91 5.22
C ALA A 6 3.50 6.69 6.39
N GLY A 7 2.52 6.06 7.07
CA GLY A 7 1.96 6.51 8.33
C GLY A 7 2.87 6.20 9.53
N ALA A 8 2.54 6.78 10.69
CA ALA A 8 3.29 6.59 11.94
C ALA A 8 3.18 5.16 12.53
N ASP A 9 2.20 4.40 12.08
CA ASP A 9 1.93 3.00 12.41
C ASP A 9 2.79 2.01 11.60
N ALA A 10 3.43 2.48 10.52
CA ALA A 10 4.25 1.63 9.67
C ALA A 10 5.55 1.20 10.37
N ASN A 11 5.96 -0.06 10.17
CA ASN A 11 7.24 -0.53 10.68
C ASN A 11 8.40 0.17 9.93
N PRO A 12 9.25 0.95 10.61
CA PRO A 12 10.26 1.78 9.94
C PRO A 12 11.28 0.95 9.15
N TYR A 13 11.60 -0.27 9.59
CA TYR A 13 12.52 -1.15 8.87
C TYR A 13 11.92 -1.65 7.56
N LEU A 14 10.62 -2.00 7.57
CA LEU A 14 9.93 -2.46 6.36
C LEU A 14 9.71 -1.32 5.36
N VAL A 15 9.42 -0.11 5.85
CA VAL A 15 9.34 1.09 5.01
C VAL A 15 10.69 1.32 4.31
N MET A 16 11.79 1.35 5.06
CA MET A 16 13.11 1.56 4.46
C MET A 16 13.49 0.45 3.47
N ALA A 17 13.18 -0.81 3.77
CA ALA A 17 13.42 -1.93 2.87
C ALA A 17 12.64 -1.80 1.55
N ALA A 18 11.36 -1.41 1.61
CA ALA A 18 10.53 -1.21 0.42
C ALA A 18 11.01 -0.02 -0.43
N ILE A 19 11.39 1.10 0.20
CA ILE A 19 11.98 2.26 -0.50
C ILE A 19 13.27 1.85 -1.22
N PHE A 20 14.17 1.15 -0.54
CA PHE A 20 15.42 0.69 -1.17
C PHE A 20 15.18 -0.33 -2.28
N ALA A 21 14.20 -1.23 -2.14
CA ALA A 21 13.81 -2.14 -3.21
C ALA A 21 13.36 -1.37 -4.47
N GLY A 22 12.53 -0.32 -4.31
CA GLY A 22 12.10 0.53 -5.42
C GLY A 22 13.23 1.34 -6.06
N ILE A 23 14.11 1.94 -5.25
CA ILE A 23 15.30 2.66 -5.75
C ILE A 23 16.18 1.74 -6.57
N LEU A 24 16.51 0.56 -6.04
CA LEU A 24 17.35 -0.40 -6.76
C LEU A 24 16.67 -0.90 -8.03
N HIS A 25 15.35 -1.16 -8.01
CA HIS A 25 14.60 -1.53 -9.21
C HIS A 25 14.73 -0.46 -10.31
N GLY A 26 14.62 0.83 -9.96
CA GLY A 26 14.83 1.93 -10.90
C GLY A 26 16.27 2.01 -11.44
N LEU A 27 17.28 1.85 -10.57
CA LEU A 27 18.69 1.87 -10.97
C LEU A 27 19.06 0.71 -11.88
N ASP A 28 18.50 -0.48 -11.63
CA ASP A 28 18.74 -1.68 -12.44
C ASP A 28 18.00 -1.65 -13.79
N ASN A 29 17.02 -0.74 -13.97
CA ASN A 29 16.19 -0.61 -15.16
C ASN A 29 16.17 0.84 -15.68
N PRO A 30 17.30 1.36 -16.21
CA PRO A 30 17.44 2.75 -16.65
C PRO A 30 16.50 3.14 -17.80
N GLN A 31 15.87 2.16 -18.46
CA GLN A 31 14.86 2.36 -19.50
C GLN A 31 13.45 2.68 -18.98
N LEU A 32 13.21 2.57 -17.67
CA LEU A 32 11.90 2.90 -17.09
C LEU A 32 11.59 4.38 -17.31
N PRO A 33 10.38 4.72 -17.80
CA PRO A 33 10.01 6.10 -18.03
C PRO A 33 9.91 6.83 -16.68
N LEU A 34 10.57 7.99 -16.59
CA LEU A 34 10.35 8.94 -15.51
C LEU A 34 9.20 9.85 -15.91
N GLN A 35 8.20 9.97 -15.04
CA GLN A 35 7.13 10.95 -15.22
C GLN A 35 7.69 12.36 -15.03
N GLU A 36 7.05 13.34 -15.69
CA GLU A 36 7.35 14.75 -15.46
C GLU A 36 7.03 15.12 -14.02
N GLU A 37 7.79 16.09 -13.49
CA GLU A 37 7.55 16.58 -12.14
C GLU A 37 6.20 17.28 -12.05
N VAL A 38 5.49 17.06 -10.95
CA VAL A 38 4.24 17.76 -10.69
C VAL A 38 4.56 19.14 -10.15
N GLU A 39 4.20 20.18 -10.89
CA GLU A 39 4.30 21.57 -10.46
C GLU A 39 2.99 22.04 -9.78
N GLY A 40 3.11 22.93 -8.79
CA GLY A 40 1.95 23.54 -8.12
C GLY A 40 1.24 22.60 -7.12
N ASN A 41 -0.10 22.60 -7.13
CA ASN A 41 -0.91 21.85 -6.17
C ASN A 41 -1.15 20.42 -6.64
N GLY A 42 -0.46 19.44 -6.03
CA GLY A 42 -0.61 18.02 -6.37
C GLY A 42 -2.02 17.43 -6.15
N LEU A 43 -2.91 18.12 -5.42
CA LEU A 43 -4.31 17.68 -5.23
C LEU A 43 -5.20 17.99 -6.45
N GLU A 44 -4.77 18.88 -7.34
CA GLU A 44 -5.50 19.29 -8.56
C GLU A 44 -5.01 18.56 -9.81
N GLN A 45 -4.02 17.67 -9.65
CA GLN A 45 -3.27 17.07 -10.74
C GLN A 45 -3.77 15.64 -11.01
N GLU A 46 -3.72 15.22 -12.27
CA GLU A 46 -3.99 13.83 -12.64
C GLU A 46 -2.78 12.96 -12.28
N GLY A 47 -3.02 11.84 -11.58
CA GLY A 47 -1.96 10.95 -11.14
C GLY A 47 -2.47 9.52 -10.95
N LEU A 48 -1.54 8.59 -10.71
CA LEU A 48 -1.90 7.21 -10.38
C LEU A 48 -2.44 7.17 -8.94
N PRO A 49 -3.70 6.76 -8.73
CA PRO A 49 -4.27 6.73 -7.39
C PRO A 49 -3.63 5.62 -6.56
N PHE A 50 -3.36 5.92 -5.29
CA PHE A 50 -3.01 4.88 -4.33
C PHE A 50 -4.24 4.00 -4.03
N PRO A 51 -4.02 2.72 -3.68
CA PRO A 51 -5.10 1.89 -3.17
C PRO A 51 -5.71 2.52 -1.92
N ILE A 52 -7.03 2.71 -1.94
CA ILE A 52 -7.80 3.31 -0.83
C ILE A 52 -8.34 2.28 0.15
N ARG A 53 -8.26 0.99 -0.20
CA ARG A 53 -8.59 -0.14 0.68
C ARG A 53 -7.36 -0.99 0.92
N GLN A 54 -7.24 -1.51 2.13
CA GLN A 54 -6.16 -2.44 2.49
C GLN A 54 -6.21 -3.73 1.66
N SER A 55 -7.41 -4.19 1.24
CA SER A 55 -7.55 -5.33 0.32
C SER A 55 -6.81 -5.12 -0.99
N ASP A 56 -6.92 -3.92 -1.54
CA ASP A 56 -6.37 -3.57 -2.85
C ASP A 56 -4.84 -3.42 -2.72
N ALA A 57 -4.37 -2.79 -1.63
CA ALA A 57 -2.95 -2.69 -1.33
C ALA A 57 -2.29 -4.07 -1.13
N LEU A 58 -2.98 -5.02 -0.48
CA LEU A 58 -2.49 -6.39 -0.31
C LEU A 58 -2.46 -7.16 -1.64
N TRP A 59 -3.46 -6.94 -2.51
CA TRP A 59 -3.49 -7.52 -3.84
C TRP A 59 -2.31 -7.00 -4.69
N GLU A 60 -2.14 -5.68 -4.79
CA GLU A 60 -1.02 -5.03 -5.49
C GLU A 60 0.34 -5.51 -4.96
N PHE A 61 0.49 -5.62 -3.64
CA PHE A 61 1.71 -6.14 -3.00
C PHE A 61 2.06 -7.56 -3.49
N MET A 62 1.06 -8.42 -3.65
CA MET A 62 1.28 -9.80 -4.12
C MET A 62 1.55 -9.90 -5.62
N GLN A 63 1.00 -8.98 -6.42
CA GLN A 63 1.26 -8.89 -7.87
C GLN A 63 2.64 -8.28 -8.18
N ASN A 64 3.27 -7.58 -7.22
CA ASN A 64 4.54 -6.93 -7.45
C ASN A 64 5.74 -7.89 -7.29
N ASP A 65 6.08 -8.58 -8.36
CA ASP A 65 7.19 -9.55 -8.38
C ASP A 65 8.54 -8.92 -8.04
N HIS A 66 8.81 -7.68 -8.49
CA HIS A 66 10.07 -6.99 -8.20
C HIS A 66 10.24 -6.71 -6.70
N LEU A 67 9.19 -6.23 -6.03
CA LEU A 67 9.22 -6.00 -4.60
C LEU A 67 9.36 -7.32 -3.83
N ARG A 68 8.64 -8.36 -4.27
CA ARG A 68 8.68 -9.68 -3.65
C ARG A 68 10.03 -10.37 -3.78
N GLU A 69 10.71 -10.22 -4.91
CA GLU A 69 12.09 -10.70 -5.10
C GLU A 69 13.05 -10.05 -4.09
N ARG A 70 12.93 -8.74 -3.87
CA ARG A 70 13.83 -7.99 -2.97
C ARG A 70 13.56 -8.21 -1.49
N LEU A 71 12.29 -8.29 -1.09
CA LEU A 71 11.91 -8.54 0.31
C LEU A 71 11.97 -10.03 0.66
N GLY A 72 11.97 -10.91 -0.34
CA GLY A 72 12.01 -12.35 -0.22
C GLY A 72 10.61 -12.97 -0.20
N GLU A 73 10.40 -13.98 -1.03
CA GLU A 73 9.07 -14.61 -1.23
C GLU A 73 8.45 -15.12 0.08
N ARG A 74 9.25 -15.75 0.94
CA ARG A 74 8.79 -16.27 2.24
C ARG A 74 8.29 -15.14 3.15
N PHE A 75 9.01 -14.02 3.18
CA PHE A 75 8.59 -12.86 3.97
C PHE A 75 7.28 -12.31 3.44
N CYS A 76 7.19 -12.07 2.13
CA CYS A 76 5.99 -11.52 1.50
C CYS A 76 4.77 -12.42 1.73
N HIS A 77 4.92 -13.73 1.59
CA HIS A 77 3.84 -14.68 1.85
C HIS A 77 3.32 -14.60 3.30
N VAL A 78 4.22 -14.61 4.28
CA VAL A 78 3.84 -14.54 5.70
C VAL A 78 3.23 -13.17 6.04
N PHE A 79 3.84 -12.09 5.57
CA PHE A 79 3.33 -10.73 5.79
C PHE A 79 1.91 -10.57 5.23
N HIS A 80 1.69 -11.00 3.99
CA HIS A 80 0.37 -10.97 3.36
C HIS A 80 -0.63 -11.82 4.14
N ALA A 81 -0.29 -13.04 4.53
CA ALA A 81 -1.18 -13.92 5.29
C ALA A 81 -1.62 -13.27 6.61
N CYS A 82 -0.70 -12.68 7.38
CA CYS A 82 -1.04 -11.98 8.62
C CYS A 82 -1.95 -10.77 8.36
N LYS A 83 -1.58 -9.90 7.41
CA LYS A 83 -2.36 -8.69 7.13
C LYS A 83 -3.72 -8.96 6.50
N HIS A 84 -3.85 -10.05 5.75
CA HIS A 84 -5.11 -10.51 5.21
C HIS A 84 -6.02 -11.07 6.32
N ASP A 85 -5.49 -11.86 7.26
CA ASP A 85 -6.28 -12.35 8.39
C ASP A 85 -6.73 -11.21 9.32
N GLU A 86 -5.85 -10.25 9.61
CA GLU A 86 -6.22 -9.02 10.34
C GLU A 86 -7.37 -8.27 9.64
N LEU A 87 -7.30 -8.12 8.31
CA LEU A 87 -8.35 -7.47 7.52
C LEU A 87 -9.67 -8.25 7.59
N LEU A 88 -9.63 -9.58 7.43
CA LEU A 88 -10.82 -10.43 7.55
C LEU A 88 -11.45 -10.35 8.94
N GLN A 89 -10.64 -10.23 10.00
CA GLN A 89 -11.15 -9.99 11.35
C GLN A 89 -11.85 -8.64 11.46
N PHE A 90 -11.25 -7.59 10.90
CA PHE A 90 -11.83 -6.24 10.89
C PHE A 90 -13.14 -6.18 10.11
N GLU A 91 -13.20 -6.75 8.90
CA GLU A 91 -14.38 -6.72 8.03
C GLU A 91 -15.58 -7.54 8.57
N ARG A 92 -15.38 -8.37 9.60
CA ARG A 92 -16.47 -9.07 10.30
C ARG A 92 -17.15 -8.22 11.38
N LEU A 93 -16.57 -7.07 11.74
CA LEU A 93 -17.13 -6.18 12.76
C LEU A 93 -18.24 -5.35 12.15
N ILE A 94 -19.38 -5.29 12.84
CA ILE A 94 -20.44 -4.33 12.53
C ILE A 94 -20.18 -3.10 13.40
N THR A 95 -19.95 -1.96 12.75
CA THR A 95 -19.68 -0.69 13.41
C THR A 95 -20.95 -0.10 14.01
N GLU A 96 -20.82 0.74 15.03
CA GLU A 96 -21.96 1.46 15.63
C GLU A 96 -22.71 2.30 14.58
N THR A 97 -21.98 2.90 13.63
CA THR A 97 -22.56 3.68 12.53
C THR A 97 -23.45 2.81 11.63
N GLU A 98 -23.02 1.60 11.27
CA GLU A 98 -23.82 0.68 10.48
C GLU A 98 -25.09 0.23 11.23
N ILE A 99 -24.97 -0.04 12.53
CA ILE A 99 -26.12 -0.35 13.40
C ILE A 99 -27.12 0.81 13.41
N GLU A 100 -26.63 2.04 13.62
CA GLU A 100 -27.49 3.22 13.65
C GLU A 100 -28.23 3.43 12.32
N TRP A 101 -27.55 3.27 11.18
CA TRP A 101 -28.19 3.43 9.87
C TRP A 101 -29.23 2.36 9.59
N MET A 102 -28.96 1.11 9.98
CA MET A 102 -29.88 0.00 9.76
C MET A 102 -31.11 0.09 10.68
N LEU A 103 -30.97 0.57 11.91
CA LEU A 103 -32.07 0.66 12.88
C LEU A 103 -32.86 1.97 12.82
N LYS A 104 -32.27 3.10 12.39
CA LYS A 104 -33.00 4.37 12.20
C LYS A 104 -33.83 4.41 10.91
N ASN A 105 -33.52 3.55 9.94
CA ASN A 105 -34.24 3.45 8.66
C ASN A 105 -35.14 2.20 8.56
N ALA A 106 -35.32 1.46 9.65
CA ALA A 106 -36.20 0.29 9.74
C ALA A 106 -37.59 0.64 10.30
#